data_AF-A0A2J8VZX1-F1
#
_entry.id   AF-A0A2J8VZX1-F1
#
_cell.length_a   1.000
_cell.length_b   1.000
_cell.length_c   1.000
_cell.angle_alpha   90.00
_cell.angle_beta   90.00
_cell.angle_gamma   90.00
#
_symmetry.space_group_name_H-M   'P 1'
#
loop_
_entity.id
_entity.type
_entity.pdbx_description
1 polymer ?
#
loop_
_entity_poly.entity_id
_entity_poly.type
_entity_poly.pdbx_seq_one_letter_code
_entity_poly.pdbx_strand_id
1 'polypeptide(L)'
;FQNGDVGKRAGSVCTFLEKTETKSHPHTECHSYVFAIDEVLEKVRKTQKRINKKNPKKAEKLRRKQMYIAEYINFLENLKILEISEDRTYADFKALHAEITRNKGSTLDRVLKRVRLTRHGKELEALAQRGIGYHHSGMYFKEKEFVEILFVKGLIRVVTATETFALGIHMPCKSVVFAQDSVYLDALNYRQIM
;
A
#
# COMPACT_ATOMS: atom_id res chain seq x y z
N PHE A 1 -4.93 -23.32 -2.72
CA PHE A 1 -5.12 -22.26 -3.73
C PHE A 1 -4.65 -22.77 -5.08
N GLN A 2 -5.39 -22.50 -6.17
CA GLN A 2 -4.86 -22.70 -7.52
C GLN A 2 -4.11 -21.45 -7.96
N ASN A 3 -3.07 -21.62 -8.78
CA ASN A 3 -2.20 -20.51 -9.24
C ASN A 3 -2.96 -19.32 -9.85
N GLY A 4 -4.06 -19.58 -10.58
CA GLY A 4 -4.85 -18.55 -11.25
C GLY A 4 -5.65 -17.63 -10.31
N ASP A 5 -5.83 -17.98 -9.04
CA ASP A 5 -6.60 -17.17 -8.10
C ASP A 5 -5.84 -15.92 -7.63
N VAL A 6 -4.51 -15.94 -7.73
CA VAL A 6 -3.68 -14.79 -7.36
C VAL A 6 -3.85 -13.65 -8.35
N GLY A 7 -3.85 -13.95 -9.67
CA GLY A 7 -4.16 -12.95 -10.70
C GLY A 7 -5.56 -12.34 -10.53
N LYS A 8 -6.57 -13.17 -10.22
CA LYS A 8 -7.92 -12.68 -9.92
C LYS A 8 -7.97 -11.73 -8.72
N ARG A 9 -7.17 -11.98 -7.68
CA ARG A 9 -7.07 -11.08 -6.52
C ARG A 9 -6.42 -9.75 -6.90
N ALA A 10 -5.32 -9.78 -7.66
CA ALA A 10 -4.72 -8.55 -8.20
C ALA A 10 -5.74 -7.75 -9.04
N GLY A 11 -6.49 -8.43 -9.91
CA GLY A 11 -7.60 -7.83 -10.66
C GLY A 11 -8.70 -7.26 -9.75
N SER A 12 -9.07 -7.97 -8.69
CA SER A 12 -10.07 -7.50 -7.73
C SER A 12 -9.62 -6.23 -7.00
N VAL A 13 -8.34 -6.12 -6.63
CA VAL A 13 -7.75 -4.90 -6.07
C VAL A 13 -7.79 -3.77 -7.10
N CYS A 14 -7.42 -4.04 -8.35
CA CYS A 14 -7.48 -3.05 -9.44
C CYS A 14 -8.89 -2.52 -9.66
N THR A 15 -9.88 -3.42 -9.78
CA THR A 15 -11.30 -3.05 -9.92
C THR A 15 -11.84 -2.32 -8.70
N PHE A 16 -11.37 -2.64 -7.50
CA PHE A 16 -11.71 -1.88 -6.30
C PHE A 16 -11.22 -0.43 -6.42
N LEU A 17 -9.97 -0.22 -6.82
CA LEU A 17 -9.43 1.12 -7.05
C LEU A 17 -10.25 1.88 -8.11
N GLU A 18 -10.53 1.27 -9.26
CA GLU A 18 -11.37 1.86 -10.33
C GLU A 18 -12.79 2.23 -9.87
N LYS A 19 -13.42 1.38 -9.06
CA LYS A 19 -14.74 1.65 -8.48
C LYS A 19 -14.70 2.80 -7.47
N THR A 20 -13.60 2.94 -6.74
CA THR A 20 -13.43 4.06 -5.83
C THR A 20 -13.17 5.36 -6.58
N GLU A 21 -12.47 5.33 -7.71
CA GLU A 21 -12.26 6.50 -8.60
C GLU A 21 -13.57 6.99 -9.24
N THR A 22 -14.40 6.06 -9.71
CA THR A 22 -15.67 6.38 -10.39
C THR A 22 -16.78 6.79 -9.42
N LYS A 23 -16.75 6.32 -8.17
CA LYS A 23 -17.53 6.88 -7.08
C LYS A 23 -16.86 8.16 -6.57
N SER A 24 -17.01 9.25 -7.31
CA SER A 24 -16.96 10.59 -6.73
C SER A 24 -18.15 10.74 -5.75
N HIS A 25 -18.03 10.17 -4.56
CA HIS A 25 -18.61 10.84 -3.40
C HIS A 25 -17.67 11.98 -3.05
N PRO A 26 -18.24 13.18 -2.81
CA PRO A 26 -17.47 14.40 -2.71
C PRO A 26 -16.42 14.21 -1.62
N HIS A 27 -15.28 14.88 -1.79
CA HIS A 27 -14.18 14.98 -0.84
C HIS A 27 -14.60 15.28 0.62
N THR A 28 -15.88 15.56 0.89
CA THR A 28 -16.52 15.90 2.16
C THR A 28 -16.37 14.86 3.28
N GLU A 29 -16.29 13.55 3.04
CA GLU A 29 -16.19 12.57 4.16
C GLU A 29 -14.75 12.38 4.68
N CYS A 30 -13.71 12.46 3.84
CA CYS A 30 -12.34 12.51 4.34
C CYS A 30 -12.00 13.91 4.87
N HIS A 31 -12.49 14.97 4.21
CA HIS A 31 -12.41 16.33 4.76
C HIS A 31 -13.15 16.47 6.09
N SER A 32 -14.28 15.80 6.31
CA SER A 32 -14.99 15.93 7.59
C SER A 32 -14.18 15.36 8.76
N TYR A 33 -13.44 14.27 8.55
CA TYR A 33 -12.51 13.73 9.55
C TYR A 33 -11.30 14.65 9.76
N VAL A 34 -10.70 15.18 8.70
CA VAL A 34 -9.55 16.11 8.81
C VAL A 34 -9.97 17.44 9.47
N PHE A 35 -11.12 18.01 9.09
CA PHE A 35 -11.69 19.21 9.74
C PHE A 35 -12.06 18.94 11.19
N ALA A 36 -12.63 17.77 11.50
CA ALA A 36 -12.94 17.38 12.88
C ALA A 36 -11.66 17.23 13.73
N ILE A 37 -10.58 16.72 13.15
CA ILE A 37 -9.26 16.65 13.79
C ILE A 37 -8.72 18.06 14.06
N ASP A 38 -8.75 18.96 13.06
CA ASP A 38 -8.29 20.35 13.23
C ASP A 38 -9.11 21.13 14.28
N GLU A 39 -10.43 20.90 14.34
CA GLU A 39 -11.30 21.51 15.34
C GLU A 39 -10.98 21.00 16.77
N VAL A 40 -10.73 19.69 16.91
CA VAL A 40 -10.32 19.07 18.17
C VAL A 40 -8.94 19.58 18.59
N LEU A 41 -8.00 19.71 17.67
CA LEU A 41 -6.66 20.27 17.91
C LEU A 41 -6.73 21.73 18.41
N GLU A 42 -7.58 22.56 17.81
CA GLU A 42 -7.83 23.94 18.23
C GLU A 42 -8.42 24.02 19.65
N LYS A 43 -9.41 23.17 19.95
CA LYS A 43 -10.02 23.07 21.30
C LYS A 43 -9.01 22.65 22.36
N VAL A 44 -8.11 21.73 22.03
CA VAL A 44 -7.04 21.26 22.94
C VAL A 44 -6.01 22.36 23.17
N ARG A 45 -5.56 23.07 22.12
CA ARG A 45 -4.66 24.23 22.22
C ARG A 45 -5.25 25.33 23.10
N LYS A 46 -6.54 25.66 22.92
CA LYS A 46 -7.26 26.65 23.74
C LYS A 46 -7.38 26.23 25.21
N THR A 47 -7.63 24.95 25.45
CA THR A 47 -7.72 24.37 26.81
C THR A 47 -6.36 24.38 27.51
N GLN A 48 -5.27 24.10 26.77
CA GLN A 48 -3.91 24.15 27.32
C GLN A 48 -3.48 25.56 27.73
N LYS A 49 -3.83 26.58 26.93
CA LYS A 49 -3.56 27.99 27.26
C LYS A 49 -4.28 28.46 28.53
N ARG A 50 -5.45 27.88 28.87
CA ARG A 50 -6.25 28.25 30.05
C ARG A 50 -5.77 27.61 31.36
N ILE A 51 -4.96 26.55 31.31
CA ILE A 51 -4.60 25.74 32.50
C ILE A 51 -3.30 26.22 33.18
N ASN A 52 -2.69 27.29 32.68
CA ASN A 52 -1.50 27.87 33.27
C ASN A 52 -1.72 28.67 34.58
N LYS A 53 -2.78 28.41 35.37
CA LYS A 53 -2.95 29.12 36.65
C LYS A 53 -3.57 28.43 37.87
N LYS A 54 -4.31 27.30 37.82
CA LYS A 54 -4.96 26.81 39.06
C LYS A 54 -5.07 25.28 39.18
N ASN A 55 -4.45 24.76 40.24
CA ASN A 55 -4.62 23.46 40.92
C ASN A 55 -3.92 22.20 40.32
N PRO A 56 -2.88 21.63 40.98
CA PRO A 56 -2.00 20.59 40.43
C PRO A 56 -2.68 19.24 40.11
N LYS A 57 -3.69 18.81 40.88
CA LYS A 57 -4.44 17.57 40.60
C LYS A 57 -5.27 17.65 39.31
N LYS A 58 -5.77 18.85 38.98
CA LYS A 58 -6.46 19.11 37.70
C LYS A 58 -5.47 19.14 36.53
N ALA A 59 -4.24 19.62 36.76
CA ALA A 59 -3.19 19.66 35.76
C ALA A 59 -2.74 18.24 35.34
N GLU A 60 -2.65 17.30 36.28
CA GLU A 60 -2.27 15.91 35.97
C GLU A 60 -3.33 15.16 35.15
N LYS A 61 -4.61 15.31 35.49
CA LYS A 61 -5.72 14.72 34.72
C LYS A 61 -5.79 15.30 33.29
N LEU A 62 -5.46 16.58 33.13
CA LEU A 62 -5.32 17.19 31.81
C LEU A 62 -4.09 16.66 31.06
N ARG A 63 -2.94 16.55 31.72
CA ARG A 63 -1.71 16.01 31.11
C ARG A 63 -1.94 14.60 30.56
N ARG A 64 -2.65 13.73 31.30
CA ARG A 64 -3.07 12.41 30.78
C ARG A 64 -3.93 12.50 29.53
N LYS A 65 -4.94 13.39 29.53
CA LYS A 65 -5.76 13.62 28.32
C LYS A 65 -4.94 14.17 27.16
N GLN A 66 -3.95 15.02 27.42
CA GLN A 66 -3.06 15.55 26.39
C GLN A 66 -2.13 14.51 25.81
N MET A 67 -1.59 13.63 26.66
CA MET A 67 -0.74 12.52 26.24
C MET A 67 -1.54 11.58 25.34
N TYR A 68 -2.74 11.19 25.74
CA TYR A 68 -3.64 10.37 24.92
C TYR A 68 -3.97 11.03 23.57
N ILE A 69 -4.25 12.33 23.57
CA ILE A 69 -4.52 13.07 22.33
C ILE A 69 -3.26 13.15 21.45
N ALA A 70 -2.08 13.39 22.03
CA ALA A 70 -0.82 13.42 21.30
C ALA A 70 -0.46 12.05 20.71
N GLU A 71 -0.69 10.96 21.45
CA GLU A 71 -0.54 9.58 20.95
C GLU A 71 -1.52 9.30 19.81
N TYR A 72 -2.78 9.74 19.94
CA TYR A 72 -3.78 9.61 18.88
C TYR A 72 -3.43 10.42 17.64
N ILE A 73 -2.91 11.64 17.79
CA ILE A 73 -2.41 12.47 16.67
C ILE A 73 -1.22 11.79 16.01
N ASN A 74 -0.25 11.31 16.79
CA ASN A 74 0.91 10.60 16.26
C ASN A 74 0.49 9.32 15.52
N PHE A 75 -0.50 8.58 16.05
CA PHE A 75 -1.10 7.45 15.36
C PHE A 75 -1.76 7.86 14.03
N LEU A 76 -2.50 8.97 14.00
CA LEU A 76 -3.12 9.50 12.79
C LEU A 76 -2.10 10.04 11.77
N GLU A 77 -1.03 10.68 12.21
CA GLU A 77 0.08 11.12 11.35
C GLU A 77 0.85 9.92 10.77
N ASN A 78 1.02 8.85 11.55
CA ASN A 78 1.54 7.58 11.04
C ASN A 78 0.56 6.90 10.07
N LEU A 79 -0.74 7.10 10.24
CA LEU A 79 -1.77 6.70 9.27
C LEU A 79 -1.80 7.57 8.01
N LYS A 80 -1.29 8.81 8.02
CA LYS A 80 -1.07 9.58 6.77
C LYS A 80 -0.02 8.92 5.87
N ILE A 81 0.88 8.08 6.41
CA ILE A 81 1.76 7.22 5.61
C ILE A 81 0.93 6.15 4.85
N LEU A 82 -0.30 5.87 5.30
CA LEU A 82 -1.29 5.02 4.65
C LEU A 82 -2.31 5.81 3.81
N GLU A 83 -2.17 7.14 3.64
CA GLU A 83 -2.91 7.84 2.59
C GLU A 83 -2.43 7.25 1.26
N ILE A 84 -3.26 6.38 0.69
CA ILE A 84 -3.22 6.05 -0.73
C ILE A 84 -3.18 7.41 -1.44
N SER A 85 -2.13 7.62 -2.24
CA SER A 85 -1.85 8.86 -2.96
C SER A 85 -3.12 9.41 -3.64
N GLU A 86 -3.26 10.72 -3.86
CA GLU A 86 -4.50 11.35 -4.39
C GLU A 86 -5.01 10.71 -5.69
N ASP A 87 -4.10 10.10 -6.45
CA ASP A 87 -4.30 9.31 -7.67
C ASP A 87 -4.80 7.87 -7.41
N ARG A 88 -5.07 7.52 -6.15
CA ARG A 88 -5.56 6.23 -5.64
C ARG A 88 -4.83 5.02 -6.22
N THR A 89 -3.54 5.20 -6.51
CA THR A 89 -2.69 4.16 -7.08
C THR A 89 -1.64 3.72 -6.07
N TYR A 90 -1.23 2.47 -6.19
CA TYR A 90 -0.05 1.98 -5.49
C TYR A 90 1.22 2.24 -6.30
N ALA A 91 1.12 2.81 -7.51
CA ALA A 91 2.26 3.07 -8.36
C ALA A 91 2.94 4.37 -7.96
N ASP A 92 4.27 4.40 -8.03
CA ASP A 92 4.95 5.67 -8.23
C ASP A 92 4.81 6.05 -9.72
N PHE A 93 3.68 6.65 -10.08
CA PHE A 93 3.36 6.95 -11.48
C PHE A 93 4.44 7.82 -12.14
N LYS A 94 5.02 8.77 -11.40
CA LYS A 94 6.07 9.65 -11.89
C LYS A 94 7.36 8.88 -12.19
N ALA A 95 7.77 7.98 -11.29
CA ALA A 95 8.95 7.15 -11.50
C ALA A 95 8.71 6.09 -12.59
N LEU A 96 7.56 5.43 -12.59
CA LEU A 96 7.20 4.41 -13.57
C LEU A 96 7.15 5.00 -14.99
N HIS A 97 6.48 6.14 -15.15
CA HIS A 97 6.41 6.82 -16.44
C HIS A 97 7.77 7.35 -16.89
N ALA A 98 8.60 7.86 -15.98
CA ALA A 98 9.96 8.26 -16.31
C ALA A 98 10.81 7.05 -16.78
N GLU A 99 10.72 5.92 -16.09
CA GLU A 99 11.52 4.72 -16.40
C GLU A 99 11.08 4.05 -17.71
N ILE A 100 9.78 4.06 -18.02
CA ILE A 100 9.24 3.50 -19.27
C ILE A 100 9.45 4.45 -20.45
N THR A 101 9.14 5.74 -20.28
CA THR A 101 9.06 6.69 -21.42
C THR A 101 10.39 7.40 -21.69
N ARG A 102 11.12 7.82 -20.66
CA ARG A 102 12.36 8.61 -20.83
C ARG A 102 13.59 7.72 -21.04
N ASN A 103 13.60 6.52 -20.45
CA ASN A 103 14.72 5.59 -20.53
C ASN A 103 14.51 4.50 -21.59
N LYS A 104 14.23 4.91 -22.84
CA LYS A 104 14.15 3.98 -23.98
C LYS A 104 15.47 3.20 -24.10
N GLY A 105 15.40 1.87 -24.09
CA GLY A 105 16.57 0.98 -24.12
C GLY A 105 17.06 0.48 -22.76
N SER A 106 16.47 0.93 -21.65
CA SER A 106 16.76 0.45 -20.29
C SER A 106 16.45 -1.03 -20.08
N THR A 107 16.97 -1.61 -19.00
CA THR A 107 16.63 -3.00 -18.60
C THR A 107 15.13 -3.18 -18.46
N LEU A 108 14.42 -2.22 -17.86
CA LEU A 108 12.96 -2.30 -17.71
C LEU A 108 12.24 -2.22 -19.06
N ASP A 109 12.66 -1.35 -19.99
CA ASP A 109 12.11 -1.27 -21.34
C ASP A 109 12.31 -2.59 -22.11
N ARG A 110 13.48 -3.22 -21.98
CA ARG A 110 13.77 -4.54 -22.58
C ARG A 110 12.91 -5.65 -21.98
N VAL A 111 12.73 -5.67 -20.66
CA VAL A 111 11.88 -6.65 -19.97
C VAL A 111 10.41 -6.44 -20.35
N LEU A 112 9.93 -5.19 -20.35
CA LEU A 112 8.56 -4.83 -20.71
C LEU A 112 8.24 -5.28 -22.15
N LYS A 113 9.13 -5.03 -23.11
CA LYS A 113 8.97 -5.51 -24.50
C LYS A 113 8.85 -7.03 -24.57
N ARG A 114 9.61 -7.77 -23.75
CA ARG A 114 9.55 -9.23 -23.69
C ARG A 114 8.23 -9.71 -23.06
N VAL A 115 7.78 -9.06 -22.00
CA VAL A 115 6.53 -9.40 -21.28
C VAL A 115 5.30 -9.10 -22.11
N ARG A 116 5.27 -8.03 -22.90
CA ARG A 116 4.14 -7.72 -23.80
C ARG A 116 3.78 -8.84 -24.78
N LEU A 117 4.73 -9.74 -25.06
CA LEU A 117 4.54 -10.89 -25.95
C LEU A 117 4.10 -12.16 -25.22
N THR A 118 4.02 -12.15 -23.89
CA THR A 118 3.58 -13.31 -23.10
C THR A 118 2.07 -13.30 -22.91
N ARG A 119 1.53 -14.45 -22.50
CA ARG A 119 0.07 -14.65 -22.30
C ARG A 119 -0.54 -13.59 -21.38
N HIS A 120 0.15 -13.23 -20.30
CA HIS A 120 -0.35 -12.28 -19.31
C HIS A 120 0.26 -10.87 -19.45
N GLY A 121 0.99 -10.59 -20.53
CA GLY A 121 1.73 -9.35 -20.67
C GLY A 121 0.90 -8.08 -20.56
N LYS A 122 -0.23 -8.05 -21.27
CA LYS A 122 -1.15 -6.90 -21.26
C LYS A 122 -1.80 -6.69 -19.89
N GLU A 123 -2.15 -7.78 -19.22
CA GLU A 123 -2.74 -7.77 -17.88
C GLU A 123 -1.74 -7.24 -16.84
N LEU A 124 -0.52 -7.77 -16.85
CA LEU A 124 0.56 -7.33 -15.97
C LEU A 124 0.95 -5.87 -16.19
N GLU A 125 0.96 -5.40 -17.45
CA GLU A 125 1.21 -4.00 -17.76
C GLU A 125 0.12 -3.08 -17.19
N ALA A 126 -1.15 -3.45 -17.33
CA ALA A 126 -2.27 -2.69 -16.79
C ALA A 126 -2.24 -2.64 -15.25
N LEU A 127 -1.96 -3.77 -14.60
CA LEU A 127 -1.83 -3.84 -13.14
C LEU A 127 -0.63 -3.01 -12.64
N ALA A 128 0.50 -3.06 -13.35
CA ALA A 128 1.70 -2.31 -12.98
C ALA A 128 1.47 -0.79 -13.03
N GLN A 129 0.67 -0.29 -13.98
CA GLN A 129 0.28 1.12 -14.03
C GLN A 129 -0.53 1.56 -12.80
N ARG A 130 -1.21 0.61 -12.13
CA ARG A 130 -1.93 0.83 -10.86
C ARG A 130 -1.08 0.49 -9.63
N GLY A 131 0.17 0.09 -9.82
CA GLY A 131 1.08 -0.25 -8.73
C GLY A 131 0.87 -1.64 -8.14
N ILE A 132 0.18 -2.49 -8.89
CA ILE A 132 -0.21 -3.83 -8.48
C ILE A 132 0.56 -4.85 -9.32
N GLY A 133 1.01 -5.92 -8.69
CA GLY A 133 1.55 -7.10 -9.35
C GLY A 133 0.96 -8.38 -8.79
N TYR A 134 1.21 -9.48 -9.49
CA TYR A 134 1.02 -10.80 -8.92
C TYR A 134 2.19 -11.71 -9.26
N HIS A 135 2.43 -12.70 -8.40
CA HIS A 135 3.53 -13.62 -8.54
C HIS A 135 3.11 -15.05 -8.15
N HIS A 136 3.15 -16.00 -9.08
CA HIS A 136 2.89 -17.42 -8.78
C HIS A 136 3.74 -18.35 -9.67
N SER A 137 3.86 -19.63 -9.27
CA SER A 137 4.71 -20.61 -9.96
C SER A 137 4.32 -20.85 -11.43
N GLY A 138 3.03 -20.76 -11.75
CA GLY A 138 2.52 -20.88 -13.12
C GLY A 138 2.80 -19.71 -14.09
N MET A 139 3.49 -18.64 -13.66
CA MET A 139 3.87 -17.53 -14.55
C MET A 139 5.15 -17.83 -15.32
N TYR A 140 5.27 -17.27 -16.52
CA TYR A 140 6.51 -17.37 -17.29
C TYR A 140 7.65 -16.66 -16.56
N PHE A 141 8.88 -17.17 -16.70
CA PHE A 141 10.07 -16.57 -16.07
C PHE A 141 10.18 -15.05 -16.34
N LYS A 142 9.93 -14.63 -17.58
CA LYS A 142 9.96 -13.22 -18.00
C LYS A 142 8.90 -12.36 -17.30
N GLU A 143 7.72 -12.93 -17.00
CA GLU A 143 6.64 -12.22 -16.28
C GLU A 143 6.99 -12.04 -14.81
N LYS A 144 7.59 -13.06 -14.19
CA LYS A 144 8.09 -13.00 -12.81
C LYS A 144 9.22 -11.98 -12.66
N GLU A 145 10.21 -12.04 -13.56
CA GLU A 145 11.33 -11.09 -13.65
C GLU A 145 10.83 -9.64 -13.73
N PHE A 146 9.76 -9.39 -14.48
CA PHE A 146 9.16 -8.06 -14.59
C PHE A 146 8.56 -7.56 -13.28
N VAL A 147 7.75 -8.37 -12.61
CA VAL A 147 7.13 -8.01 -11.32
C VAL A 147 8.21 -7.81 -10.25
N GLU A 148 9.23 -8.65 -10.23
CA GLU A 148 10.38 -8.54 -9.32
C GLU A 148 11.14 -7.22 -9.50
N ILE A 149 11.51 -6.87 -10.73
CA ILE A 149 12.22 -5.62 -11.02
C ILE A 149 11.38 -4.41 -10.60
N LEU A 150 10.09 -4.41 -10.92
CA LEU A 150 9.20 -3.31 -10.56
C LEU A 150 9.09 -3.15 -9.04
N PHE A 151 8.97 -4.25 -8.30
CA PHE A 151 8.81 -4.22 -6.85
C PHE A 151 10.09 -3.78 -6.14
N VAL A 152 11.24 -4.33 -6.53
CA VAL A 152 12.55 -3.96 -5.96
C VAL A 152 12.90 -2.49 -6.24
N LYS A 153 12.51 -1.97 -7.42
CA LYS A 153 12.65 -0.55 -7.75
C LYS A 153 11.63 0.35 -7.04
N GLY A 154 10.67 -0.21 -6.30
CA GLY A 154 9.60 0.55 -5.63
C GLY A 154 8.56 1.16 -6.58
N LEU A 155 8.52 0.70 -7.84
CA LEU A 155 7.60 1.22 -8.86
C LEU A 155 6.18 0.69 -8.68
N ILE A 156 6.06 -0.53 -8.15
CA ILE A 156 4.81 -1.11 -7.65
C ILE A 156 4.95 -1.38 -6.15
N ARG A 157 3.86 -1.24 -5.40
CA ARG A 157 3.89 -1.37 -3.92
C ARG A 157 3.10 -2.55 -3.40
N VAL A 158 2.19 -3.11 -4.20
CA VAL A 158 1.34 -4.25 -3.81
C VAL A 158 1.58 -5.41 -4.74
N VAL A 159 1.96 -6.56 -4.18
CA VAL A 159 2.07 -7.82 -4.94
C VAL A 159 1.25 -8.89 -4.23
N THR A 160 0.41 -9.57 -4.99
CA THR A 160 -0.29 -10.77 -4.52
C THR A 160 0.51 -12.02 -4.91
N ALA A 161 0.69 -12.98 -4.00
CA ALA A 161 1.48 -14.17 -4.28
C ALA A 161 0.94 -15.45 -3.61
N THR A 162 1.37 -16.62 -4.10
CA THR A 162 1.19 -17.92 -3.43
C THR A 162 2.29 -18.20 -2.41
N GLU A 163 2.11 -19.18 -1.52
CA GLU A 163 3.10 -19.53 -0.46
C GLU A 163 4.51 -19.78 -1.00
N THR A 164 4.62 -20.33 -2.22
CA THR A 164 5.89 -20.60 -2.91
C THR A 164 6.73 -19.35 -3.17
N PHE A 165 6.23 -18.17 -2.84
CA PHE A 165 6.94 -16.91 -2.89
C PHE A 165 8.16 -16.87 -1.95
N ALA A 166 8.05 -17.45 -0.75
CA ALA A 166 9.09 -17.36 0.27
C ALA A 166 10.37 -18.17 -0.04
N LEU A 167 10.31 -19.12 -0.98
CA LEU A 167 11.35 -20.13 -1.17
C LEU A 167 12.43 -19.79 -2.21
N GLY A 168 12.46 -18.58 -2.77
CA GLY A 168 13.51 -18.25 -3.75
C GLY A 168 13.42 -16.93 -4.50
N ILE A 169 12.80 -15.89 -3.92
CA ILE A 169 12.58 -14.61 -4.61
C ILE A 169 13.23 -13.46 -3.86
N HIS A 170 13.95 -12.59 -4.58
CA HIS A 170 14.55 -11.36 -4.06
C HIS A 170 13.55 -10.18 -4.02
N MET A 171 12.40 -10.35 -3.36
CA MET A 171 11.40 -9.29 -3.16
C MET A 171 11.13 -9.06 -1.67
N PRO A 172 12.08 -8.48 -0.91
CA PRO A 172 11.86 -8.16 0.50
C PRO A 172 10.73 -7.12 0.61
N CYS A 173 9.79 -7.35 1.51
CA CYS A 173 8.66 -6.47 1.72
C CYS A 173 8.57 -6.00 3.17
N LYS A 174 8.05 -4.79 3.38
CA LYS A 174 7.92 -4.21 4.72
C LYS A 174 6.79 -4.84 5.53
N SER A 175 5.78 -5.36 4.84
CA SER A 175 4.57 -5.89 5.47
C SER A 175 3.98 -6.97 4.58
N VAL A 176 3.57 -8.06 5.22
CA VAL A 176 2.88 -9.19 4.58
C VAL A 176 1.47 -9.28 5.14
N VAL A 177 0.49 -9.50 4.26
CA VAL A 177 -0.91 -9.70 4.65
C VAL A 177 -1.35 -11.08 4.18
N PHE A 178 -1.78 -11.91 5.13
CA PHE A 178 -2.40 -13.19 4.84
C PHE A 178 -3.86 -12.97 4.47
N ALA A 179 -4.19 -13.15 3.19
CA ALA A 179 -5.54 -12.88 2.70
C ALA A 179 -6.58 -13.90 3.24
N GLN A 180 -6.14 -15.12 3.57
CA GLN A 180 -6.98 -16.21 4.07
C GLN A 180 -6.17 -17.18 4.92
N ASP A 181 -6.88 -17.93 5.75
CA ASP A 181 -6.34 -19.07 6.48
C ASP A 181 -6.16 -20.30 5.57
N SER A 182 -5.20 -21.16 5.88
CA SER A 182 -4.91 -22.37 5.10
C SER A 182 -4.29 -23.46 5.95
N VAL A 183 -4.64 -24.73 5.65
CA VAL A 183 -4.00 -25.90 6.27
C VAL A 183 -2.49 -25.96 5.97
N TYR A 184 -2.05 -25.30 4.89
CA TYR A 184 -0.64 -25.19 4.51
C TYR A 184 0.08 -24.02 5.20
N LEU A 185 -0.63 -23.14 5.91
CA LEU A 185 -0.04 -22.06 6.69
C LEU A 185 0.41 -22.57 8.06
N ASP A 186 1.41 -23.46 8.06
CA ASP A 186 2.02 -23.96 9.29
C ASP A 186 3.07 -22.98 9.87
N ALA A 187 3.58 -23.31 11.06
CA ALA A 187 4.57 -22.46 11.75
C ALA A 187 5.90 -22.33 10.99
N LEU A 188 6.22 -23.24 10.06
CA LEU A 188 7.43 -23.19 9.26
C LEU A 188 7.23 -22.24 8.09
N ASN A 189 6.14 -22.41 7.34
CA ASN A 189 5.77 -21.54 6.22
C ASN A 189 5.50 -20.10 6.69
N TYR A 190 4.87 -19.91 7.85
CA TYR A 190 4.69 -18.57 8.43
C TYR A 190 6.02 -17.86 8.69
N ARG A 191 7.00 -18.57 9.26
CA ARG A 191 8.35 -18.04 9.56
C ARG A 191 9.20 -17.83 8.31
N GLN A 192 8.91 -18.51 7.20
CA GLN A 192 9.59 -18.28 5.94
C GLN A 192 9.02 -17.06 5.21
N ILE A 193 7.74 -16.78 5.38
CA ILE A 193 7.05 -15.64 4.77
C ILE A 193 7.34 -14.33 5.51
N MET A 194 7.53 -14.37 6.84
CA MET A 194 7.83 -13.22 7.70
C MET A 194 9.32 -13.01 7.90
#